data_AF-A0A136Q7W9-F1
#
_entry.id   AF-A0A136Q7W9-F1
#
_cell.length_a   1.000
_cell.length_b   1.000
_cell.length_c   1.000
_cell.angle_alpha   90.00
_cell.angle_beta   90.00
_cell.angle_gamma   90.00
#
_symmetry.space_group_name_H-M   'P 1'
#
loop_
_entity.id
_entity.type
_entity.pdbx_description
1 polymer ?
#
loop_
_entity_poly.entity_id
_entity_poly.type
_entity_poly.pdbx_seq_one_letter_code
_entity_poly.pdbx_strand_id
1 'polypeptide(L)'
;MAKKKETIGTGKARTSAAGQKKMPRVQKKDALGIVECRGITAAIEAADSMVKTANVEVIGSQKIGNALIYTAVIGEVDAVREAVKAGSETAQRLGELYAAHVMTRPDDTIFEIIEIISR
;
A
#
# COMPACT_ATOMS: atom_id res chain seq x y z
N MET A 1 -29.81 51.96 18.69
CA MET A 1 -29.97 50.68 17.97
C MET A 1 -28.69 49.86 18.13
N ALA A 2 -28.88 48.61 18.55
CA ALA A 2 -27.97 47.45 18.77
C ALA A 2 -26.44 47.61 18.87
N LYS A 3 -25.90 47.19 20.02
CA LYS A 3 -24.48 46.96 20.33
C LYS A 3 -23.87 45.85 19.47
N LYS A 4 -22.69 46.09 18.90
CA LYS A 4 -21.82 45.10 18.24
C LYS A 4 -21.20 44.19 19.31
N LYS A 5 -21.59 42.92 19.36
CA LYS A 5 -20.92 41.90 20.19
C LYS A 5 -19.68 41.41 19.45
N GLU A 6 -18.51 41.75 19.97
CA GLU A 6 -17.30 40.97 19.78
C GLU A 6 -17.53 39.57 20.33
N THR A 7 -17.17 38.55 19.55
CA THR A 7 -16.95 37.20 20.08
C THR A 7 -15.52 36.82 19.72
N ILE A 8 -14.68 36.82 20.74
CA ILE A 8 -13.32 36.32 20.70
C ILE A 8 -13.42 34.79 20.66
N GLY A 9 -13.12 34.20 19.50
CA GLY A 9 -13.05 32.76 19.29
C GLY A 9 -11.66 32.38 18.79
N THR A 10 -10.78 32.10 19.74
CA THR A 10 -9.49 31.38 19.67
C THR A 10 -8.95 31.02 18.29
N GLY A 11 -7.84 31.65 17.91
CA GLY A 11 -6.99 31.16 16.84
C GLY A 11 -6.39 29.79 17.19
N LYS A 12 -6.50 28.85 16.25
CA LYS A 12 -5.57 27.71 16.15
C LYS A 12 -5.16 27.55 14.69
N ALA A 13 -3.91 27.97 14.44
CA ALA A 13 -2.98 27.62 13.38
C ALA A 13 -3.52 27.36 11.96
N ARG A 14 -3.16 28.26 11.03
CA ARG A 14 -2.85 27.85 9.65
C ARG A 14 -1.55 27.06 9.68
N THR A 15 -1.58 25.76 9.42
CA THR A 15 -0.48 24.92 8.89
C THR A 15 -1.09 23.55 8.62
N SER A 16 -0.99 22.87 7.49
CA SER A 16 -0.44 23.08 6.16
C SER A 16 -0.91 21.84 5.40
N ALA A 17 -1.26 21.97 4.12
CA ALA A 17 -1.50 20.84 3.24
C ALA A 17 -0.23 19.96 3.15
N ALA A 18 -0.14 18.91 3.96
CA ALA A 18 0.72 17.77 3.68
C ALA A 18 -0.15 16.77 2.89
N GLY A 19 0.18 16.60 1.61
CA GLY A 19 -0.67 15.94 0.62
C GLY A 19 -1.23 14.60 1.10
N GLN A 20 -2.56 14.52 1.19
CA GLN A 20 -3.24 13.24 1.17
C GLN A 20 -2.89 12.58 -0.17
N LYS A 21 -1.95 11.61 -0.13
CA LYS A 21 -1.71 10.70 -1.25
C LYS A 21 -3.04 10.01 -1.48
N LYS A 22 -3.79 10.48 -2.48
CA LYS A 22 -5.09 9.93 -2.81
C LYS A 22 -4.82 8.47 -3.15
N MET A 23 -5.35 7.55 -2.34
CA MET A 23 -5.27 6.13 -2.62
C MET A 23 -5.69 5.91 -4.07
N PRO A 24 -5.02 5.02 -4.81
CA PRO A 24 -5.58 4.59 -6.07
C PRO A 24 -7.00 4.12 -5.86
N ARG A 25 -7.85 4.31 -6.87
CA ARG A 25 -9.25 3.91 -6.78
C ARG A 25 -9.31 2.39 -6.73
N VAL A 26 -9.21 1.82 -5.53
CA VAL A 26 -9.50 0.43 -5.24
C VAL A 26 -10.92 0.18 -5.74
N GLN A 27 -11.07 -0.65 -6.76
CA GLN A 27 -12.38 -1.07 -7.21
C GLN A 27 -12.85 -2.18 -6.28
N LYS A 28 -14.17 -2.23 -6.04
CA LYS A 28 -14.84 -3.19 -5.13
C LYS A 28 -14.68 -4.68 -5.51
N LYS A 29 -13.85 -5.00 -6.50
CA LYS A 29 -13.61 -6.33 -7.06
C LYS A 29 -12.13 -6.66 -7.25
N ASP A 30 -11.22 -5.79 -6.83
CA ASP A 30 -9.80 -6.03 -7.06
C ASP A 30 -9.29 -7.17 -6.16
N ALA A 31 -8.51 -8.06 -6.76
CA ALA A 31 -7.72 -9.03 -6.02
C ALA A 31 -6.54 -8.31 -5.34
N LEU A 32 -6.02 -8.92 -4.27
CA LEU A 32 -4.85 -8.44 -3.56
C LEU A 32 -3.72 -9.46 -3.68
N GLY A 33 -2.53 -8.98 -4.03
CA GLY A 33 -1.28 -9.72 -3.96
C GLY A 33 -0.37 -9.15 -2.89
N ILE A 34 0.28 -10.02 -2.10
CA ILE A 34 1.26 -9.62 -1.10
C ILE A 34 2.53 -10.44 -1.30
N VAL A 35 3.68 -9.77 -1.32
CA VAL A 35 5.01 -10.37 -1.23
C VAL A 35 5.72 -9.79 -0.01
N GLU A 36 6.22 -10.64 0.87
CA GLU A 36 6.98 -10.27 2.04
C GLU A 36 8.37 -10.89 1.98
N CYS A 37 9.40 -10.08 2.22
CA CYS A 37 10.78 -10.53 2.16
C CYS A 37 11.67 -9.76 3.16
N ARG A 38 12.83 -10.33 3.46
CA ARG A 38 13.87 -9.63 4.21
C ARG A 38 14.81 -8.89 3.26
N GLY A 39 15.00 -7.60 3.53
CA GLY A 39 15.92 -6.71 2.82
C GLY A 39 15.21 -5.70 1.91
N ILE A 40 15.62 -4.43 1.99
CA ILE A 40 14.97 -3.34 1.24
C ILE A 40 15.20 -3.43 -0.27
N THR A 41 16.38 -3.87 -0.71
CA THR A 41 16.68 -4.06 -2.13
C THR A 41 15.81 -5.15 -2.74
N ALA A 42 15.63 -6.27 -2.03
CA ALA A 42 14.76 -7.36 -2.47
C ALA A 42 13.29 -6.90 -2.57
N ALA A 43 12.81 -6.12 -1.61
CA ALA A 43 11.45 -5.60 -1.61
C ALA A 43 11.19 -4.60 -2.76
N ILE A 44 12.14 -3.69 -3.02
CA ILE A 44 12.04 -2.72 -4.12
C ILE A 44 12.03 -3.43 -5.47
N GLU A 45 12.95 -4.38 -5.68
CA GLU A 45 12.99 -5.12 -6.94
C GLU A 45 11.77 -6.02 -7.11
N ALA A 46 11.27 -6.63 -6.03
CA ALA A 46 10.03 -7.40 -6.07
C ALA A 46 8.86 -6.51 -6.51
N ALA A 47 8.74 -5.31 -5.93
CA ALA A 47 7.70 -4.36 -6.33
C ALA A 47 7.81 -3.96 -7.82
N ASP A 48 9.02 -3.67 -8.30
CA ASP A 48 9.28 -3.35 -9.70
C ASP A 48 8.94 -4.51 -10.64
N SER A 49 9.31 -5.73 -10.27
CA SER A 49 9.01 -6.96 -11.01
C SER A 49 7.50 -7.22 -11.08
N MET A 50 6.77 -7.02 -9.98
CA MET A 50 5.31 -7.18 -9.92
C MET A 50 4.59 -6.27 -10.93
N VAL A 51 4.89 -4.96 -10.91
CA VAL A 51 4.20 -3.98 -11.77
C VAL A 51 4.62 -4.05 -13.24
N LYS A 52 5.81 -4.58 -13.54
CA LYS A 52 6.27 -4.81 -14.92
C LYS A 52 5.70 -6.09 -15.53
N THR A 53 5.37 -7.07 -14.70
CA THR A 53 4.90 -8.38 -15.16
C THR A 53 3.43 -8.34 -15.56
N ALA A 54 2.60 -7.61 -14.81
CA ALA A 54 1.16 -7.59 -15.01
C ALA A 54 0.56 -6.20 -14.73
N ASN A 55 -0.67 -5.98 -15.21
CA ASN A 55 -1.40 -4.74 -14.96
C ASN A 55 -1.93 -4.71 -13.51
N VAL A 56 -1.04 -4.34 -12.59
CA VAL A 56 -1.33 -4.22 -11.14
C VAL A 56 -0.78 -2.91 -10.60
N GLU A 57 -1.33 -2.46 -9.47
CA GLU A 57 -0.89 -1.23 -8.80
C GLU A 57 -0.43 -1.51 -7.37
N VAL A 58 0.72 -0.94 -6.98
CA VAL A 58 1.21 -1.02 -5.60
C VAL A 58 0.39 -0.11 -4.69
N ILE A 59 -0.26 -0.70 -3.70
CA ILE A 59 -1.09 0.03 -2.72
C ILE A 59 -0.42 0.23 -1.37
N GLY A 60 0.62 -0.55 -1.06
CA GLY A 60 1.30 -0.48 0.22
C GLY A 60 2.66 -1.15 0.16
N SER A 61 3.62 -0.58 0.87
CA SER A 61 4.87 -1.25 1.19
C SER A 61 5.43 -0.65 2.47
N GLN A 62 5.74 -1.49 3.44
CA GLN A 62 6.15 -1.01 4.76
C GLN A 62 7.17 -1.94 5.40
N LYS A 63 8.12 -1.33 6.11
CA LYS A 63 9.05 -2.02 7.01
C LYS A 63 8.34 -2.33 8.33
N ILE A 64 8.29 -3.60 8.72
CA ILE A 64 7.62 -4.05 9.96
C ILE A 64 8.60 -4.42 11.09
N GLY A 65 9.91 -4.39 10.82
CA GLY A 65 10.98 -4.73 11.77
C GLY A 65 11.81 -5.94 11.31
N ASN A 66 12.98 -6.20 11.91
CA ASN A 66 13.88 -7.31 11.54
C ASN A 66 14.23 -7.38 10.04
N ALA A 67 14.30 -6.20 9.41
CA ALA A 67 14.46 -6.02 7.97
C ALA A 67 13.37 -6.68 7.10
N LEU A 68 12.24 -7.08 7.68
CA LEU A 68 11.06 -7.57 6.98
C LEU A 68 10.28 -6.40 6.38
N ILE A 69 9.95 -6.57 5.11
CA ILE A 69 9.23 -5.60 4.31
C ILE A 69 8.21 -6.39 3.49
N TYR A 70 6.96 -5.92 3.50
CA TYR A 70 5.96 -6.39 2.57
C TYR A 70 5.74 -5.38 1.45
N THR A 71 5.23 -5.88 0.32
CA THR A 71 4.74 -5.13 -0.82
C THR A 71 3.37 -5.69 -1.19
N ALA A 72 2.38 -4.81 -1.30
CA ALA A 72 1.00 -5.15 -1.61
C ALA A 72 0.58 -4.52 -2.95
N VAL A 73 -0.05 -5.31 -3.83
CA VAL A 73 -0.56 -4.88 -5.13
C VAL A 73 -2.03 -5.24 -5.32
N ILE A 74 -2.74 -4.47 -6.14
CA ILE A 74 -4.13 -4.75 -6.55
C ILE A 74 -4.28 -4.89 -8.06
N GLY A 75 -5.30 -5.60 -8.50
CA GLY A 75 -5.67 -5.72 -9.91
C GLY A 75 -6.66 -6.86 -10.17
N GLU A 76 -6.79 -7.28 -11.42
CA GLU A 76 -7.55 -8.49 -11.77
C GLU A 76 -6.89 -9.75 -11.20
N VAL A 77 -7.67 -10.78 -10.90
CA VAL A 77 -7.19 -11.99 -10.21
C VAL A 77 -5.98 -12.62 -10.89
N ASP A 78 -6.02 -12.76 -12.22
CA ASP A 78 -4.93 -13.41 -12.96
C ASP A 78 -3.69 -12.52 -13.03
N ALA A 79 -3.86 -11.22 -13.25
CA ALA A 79 -2.78 -10.23 -13.20
C ALA A 79 -2.07 -10.25 -11.83
N VAL A 80 -2.83 -10.32 -10.73
CA VAL A 80 -2.28 -10.40 -9.38
C VAL A 80 -1.52 -11.71 -9.15
N ARG A 81 -2.00 -12.85 -9.65
CA ARG A 81 -1.29 -14.13 -9.55
C ARG A 81 0.06 -14.08 -10.28
N GLU A 82 0.08 -13.55 -11.50
CA GLU A 82 1.31 -13.39 -12.28
C GLU A 82 2.30 -12.44 -11.61
N ALA A 83 1.81 -11.29 -11.13
CA ALA A 83 2.62 -10.33 -10.41
C ALA A 83 3.25 -10.95 -9.14
N VAL A 84 2.45 -11.60 -8.28
CA VAL A 84 2.95 -12.23 -7.05
C VAL A 84 3.98 -13.31 -7.34
N LYS A 85 3.77 -14.12 -8.39
CA LYS A 85 4.75 -15.11 -8.82
C LYS A 85 6.10 -14.45 -9.16
N ALA A 86 6.11 -13.46 -10.06
CA ALA A 86 7.33 -12.76 -10.47
C ALA A 86 8.02 -12.02 -9.31
N GLY A 87 7.23 -11.33 -8.47
CA GLY A 87 7.73 -10.67 -7.27
C GLY A 87 8.37 -11.65 -6.29
N SER A 88 7.74 -12.82 -6.07
CA SER A 88 8.26 -13.84 -5.17
C SER A 88 9.58 -14.46 -5.64
N GLU A 89 9.70 -14.77 -6.94
CA GLU A 89 10.94 -15.26 -7.56
C GLU A 89 12.07 -14.23 -7.41
N THR A 90 11.74 -12.96 -7.58
CA THR A 90 12.69 -11.85 -7.49
C THR A 90 13.17 -11.62 -6.06
N ALA A 91 12.22 -11.60 -5.11
CA ALA A 91 12.50 -11.50 -3.68
C ALA A 91 13.39 -12.66 -3.20
N GLN A 92 13.11 -13.88 -3.66
CA GLN A 92 13.91 -15.06 -3.31
C GLN A 92 15.32 -15.04 -3.93
N ARG A 93 15.48 -14.43 -5.11
CA ARG A 93 16.79 -14.31 -5.78
C ARG A 93 17.71 -13.27 -5.12
N LEU A 94 17.17 -12.12 -4.70
CA LEU A 94 17.95 -11.00 -4.16
C LEU A 94 18.01 -10.95 -2.63
N GLY A 95 17.13 -11.69 -1.95
CA GLY A 95 17.03 -11.70 -0.49
C GLY A 95 16.41 -12.99 0.02
N GLU A 96 15.64 -12.89 1.09
CA GLU A 96 14.93 -14.02 1.70
C GLU A 96 13.44 -13.80 1.54
N LEU A 97 12.77 -14.64 0.75
CA LEU A 97 11.31 -14.63 0.65
C LEU A 97 10.71 -15.21 1.94
N TYR A 98 9.83 -14.45 2.58
CA TYR A 98 9.10 -14.87 3.77
C TYR A 98 7.70 -15.39 3.43
N ALA A 99 6.96 -14.62 2.63
CA ALA A 99 5.61 -15.00 2.23
C ALA A 99 5.27 -14.44 0.85
N ALA A 100 4.43 -15.17 0.12
CA ALA A 100 3.78 -14.72 -1.09
C ALA A 100 2.32 -15.22 -1.07
N HIS A 101 1.36 -14.32 -1.23
CA HIS A 101 -0.05 -14.64 -1.08
C HIS A 101 -0.95 -13.87 -2.05
N VAL A 102 -2.06 -14.50 -2.46
CA VAL A 102 -3.08 -13.91 -3.33
C VAL A 102 -4.44 -14.11 -2.69
N MET A 103 -5.18 -13.02 -2.50
CA MET A 103 -6.59 -13.02 -2.12
C MET A 103 -7.41 -12.56 -3.33
N THR A 104 -8.30 -13.43 -3.83
CA THR A 104 -9.07 -13.13 -5.06
C THR A 104 -10.22 -12.16 -4.84
N ARG A 105 -10.71 -12.05 -3.59
CA ARG A 105 -11.82 -11.18 -3.21
C ARG A 105 -11.71 -10.81 -1.73
N PRO A 106 -10.70 -10.02 -1.35
CA PRO A 106 -10.60 -9.48 0.00
C PRO A 106 -11.82 -8.59 0.31
N ASP A 107 -12.14 -8.45 1.60
CA ASP A 107 -13.13 -7.48 2.05
C ASP A 107 -12.57 -6.06 1.95
N ASP A 108 -13.43 -5.06 1.75
CA ASP A 108 -13.03 -3.65 1.60
C ASP A 108 -12.20 -3.16 2.82
N THR A 109 -12.52 -3.64 4.03
CA THR A 109 -11.78 -3.32 5.26
C THR A 109 -10.31 -3.75 5.23
N ILE A 110 -9.95 -4.77 4.43
CA ILE A 110 -8.55 -5.20 4.31
C ILE A 110 -7.69 -4.12 3.67
N PHE A 111 -8.23 -3.38 2.69
CA PHE A 111 -7.51 -2.28 2.05
C PHE A 111 -7.33 -1.09 2.99
N GLU A 112 -8.32 -0.81 3.84
CA GLU A 112 -8.22 0.20 4.90
C GLU A 112 -7.11 -0.15 5.89
N ILE A 113 -7.00 -1.43 6.29
CA ILE A 113 -5.92 -1.89 7.17
C ILE A 113 -4.56 -1.66 6.51
N ILE A 114 -4.40 -2.04 5.25
CA ILE A 114 -3.14 -1.83 4.50
C ILE A 114 -2.78 -0.35 4.45
N GLU A 115 -3.76 0.53 4.23
CA GLU A 115 -3.55 1.97 4.23
C GLU A 115 -3.09 2.49 5.60
N ILE A 116 -3.70 2.01 6.69
CA ILE A 116 -3.34 2.41 8.06
C ILE A 116 -1.91 2.00 8.38
N ILE A 117 -1.52 0.77 8.05
CA ILE A 117 -0.21 0.24 8.42
C ILE A 117 0.91 0.66 7.45
N SER A 118 0.60 1.19 6.25
CA SER A 118 1.58 1.68 5.26
C SER A 118 1.94 3.16 5.40
N ARG A 119 1.40 3.85 6.41
CA ARG A 119 1.66 5.27 6.71
C ARG A 119 2.77 5.41 7.74
#